data_AF-A0A6M3LSK5-F1
#
_entry.id   AF-A0A6M3LSK5-F1
#
_cell.length_a   1.000
_cell.length_b   1.000
_cell.length_c   1.000
_cell.angle_alpha   90.00
_cell.angle_beta   90.00
_cell.angle_gamma   90.00
#
_symmetry.space_group_name_H-M   'P 1'
#
loop_
_entity.id
_entity.type
_entity.pdbx_description
1 polymer ?
#
loop_
_entity_poly.entity_id
_entity_poly.type
_entity_poly.pdbx_seq_one_letter_code
_entity_poly.pdbx_strand_id
1 'polypeptide(L)'
;MNIQEVSDILGVCRFLRAPKHVFITDEPVYEERNGKAFYRGLQPKNRRDVIFLSAQSDPTTIPHESWHAMTGLGELTAYPVGRIVAAKYEFIKNFPRLKALFSRRIEYRRSEGSEEFPRASRYRGRVEHYTLGR
;
A
#
# COMPACT_ATOMS: atom_id res chain seq x y z
N MET A 1 0.53 10.41 -0.44
CA MET A 1 0.24 9.18 -1.22
C MET A 1 -1.27 9.11 -1.44
N ASN A 2 -1.76 8.78 -2.64
CA ASN A 2 -3.20 8.60 -2.86
C ASN A 2 -3.52 7.20 -3.44
N ILE A 3 -4.79 6.81 -3.42
CA ILE A 3 -5.19 5.47 -3.85
C ILE A 3 -4.93 5.17 -5.33
N GLN A 4 -4.96 6.19 -6.20
CA GLN A 4 -4.66 6.00 -7.62
C GLN A 4 -3.18 5.64 -7.82
N GLU A 5 -2.29 6.31 -7.08
CA GLU A 5 -0.86 6.02 -7.08
C GLU A 5 -0.58 4.61 -6.52
N VAL A 6 -1.26 4.21 -5.45
CA VAL A 6 -1.21 2.82 -4.93
C VAL A 6 -1.62 1.82 -6.00
N SER A 7 -2.74 2.08 -6.68
CA SER A 7 -3.26 1.23 -7.76
C SER A 7 -2.27 1.09 -8.91
N ASP A 8 -1.66 2.21 -9.31
CA ASP A 8 -0.68 2.25 -10.39
C ASP A 8 0.59 1.47 -10.04
N ILE A 9 1.15 1.69 -8.84
CA ILE A 9 2.37 1.01 -8.38
C ILE A 9 2.16 -0.50 -8.27
N LEU A 10 1.03 -0.94 -7.74
CA LEU A 10 0.70 -2.37 -7.71
C LEU A 10 0.40 -2.90 -9.13
N GLY A 11 -0.10 -2.04 -10.02
CA GLY A 11 -0.42 -2.36 -11.40
C GLY A 11 0.80 -2.71 -12.22
N VAL A 12 1.92 -2.00 -12.02
CA VAL A 12 3.17 -2.25 -12.76
C VAL A 12 3.85 -3.58 -12.41
N CYS A 13 3.41 -4.27 -11.35
CA CYS A 13 4.00 -5.52 -10.89
C CYS A 13 3.00 -6.67 -10.83
N ARG A 14 3.00 -7.51 -11.87
CA ARG A 14 2.09 -8.65 -12.00
C ARG A 14 2.30 -9.76 -10.97
N PHE A 15 3.51 -9.91 -10.44
CA PHE A 15 3.82 -10.96 -9.45
C PHE A 15 3.44 -10.56 -8.03
N LEU A 16 3.31 -9.26 -7.73
CA LEU A 16 2.84 -8.82 -6.42
C LEU A 16 1.34 -9.03 -6.32
N ARG A 17 0.89 -9.65 -5.24
CA ARG A 17 -0.53 -9.71 -4.93
C ARG A 17 -0.99 -8.36 -4.39
N ALA A 18 -2.01 -7.78 -5.00
CA ALA A 18 -2.64 -6.57 -4.48
C ALA A 18 -3.32 -6.89 -3.14
N PRO A 19 -3.07 -6.13 -2.07
CA PRO A 19 -3.80 -6.27 -0.81
C PRO A 19 -5.30 -6.05 -1.01
N LYS A 20 -6.15 -6.77 -0.29
CA LYS A 20 -7.60 -6.55 -0.34
C LYS A 20 -7.99 -5.21 0.28
N HIS A 21 -7.25 -4.77 1.28
CA HIS A 21 -7.52 -3.57 2.05
C HIS A 21 -6.29 -2.65 2.06
N VAL A 22 -6.53 -1.38 1.76
CA VAL A 22 -5.53 -0.31 1.88
C VAL A 22 -6.11 0.75 2.80
N PHE A 23 -5.37 1.08 3.84
CA PHE A 23 -5.67 2.20 4.72
C PHE A 23 -4.66 3.31 4.46
N ILE A 24 -5.13 4.54 4.28
CA ILE A 24 -4.29 5.71 4.05
C ILE A 24 -4.62 6.75 5.10
N THR A 25 -3.60 7.33 5.71
CA THR A 25 -3.74 8.45 6.64
C THR A 25 -2.73 9.53 6.34
N ASP A 26 -3.14 10.79 6.44
CA ASP A 26 -2.26 11.95 6.30
C ASP A 26 -1.55 12.30 7.63
N GLU A 27 -1.70 11.45 8.65
CA GLU A 27 -1.04 11.60 9.93
C GLU A 27 0.24 10.75 10.01
N PRO A 28 1.26 11.20 10.78
CA PRO A 28 2.38 10.34 11.12
C PRO A 28 1.92 9.21 12.03
N VAL A 29 2.32 7.99 11.70
CA VAL A 29 2.10 6.80 12.55
C VAL A 29 3.42 6.48 13.25
N TYR A 30 3.40 6.30 14.56
CA TYR A 30 4.61 6.00 15.33
C TYR A 30 4.33 5.07 16.51
N GLU A 31 5.35 4.32 16.92
CA GLU A 31 5.39 3.64 18.21
C GLU A 31 6.13 4.54 19.20
N GLU A 32 5.55 4.74 20.37
CA GLU A 32 6.18 5.47 21.47
C GLU A 32 6.72 4.49 22.49
N ARG A 33 8.04 4.25 22.41
CA ARG A 33 8.76 3.37 23.34
C ARG A 33 10.20 3.86 23.47
N ASN A 34 10.50 4.52 24.59
CA ASN A 34 11.79 5.19 24.83
C ASN A 34 12.18 6.19 23.72
N GLY A 35 11.18 6.85 23.12
CA GLY A 35 11.31 7.71 21.94
C GLY A 35 10.19 7.44 20.93
N LYS A 36 10.23 8.13 19.79
CA LYS A 36 9.25 7.95 18.70
C LYS A 36 9.90 7.27 17.50
N ALA A 37 9.41 6.09 17.15
CA ALA A 37 9.76 5.39 15.93
C ALA A 37 8.64 5.57 14.90
N PHE A 38 8.90 6.30 13.81
CA PHE A 38 7.91 6.61 12.80
C PHE A 38 7.83 5.52 11.71
N TYR A 39 6.61 5.16 11.33
CA TYR A 39 6.34 4.16 10.30
C TYR A 39 5.81 4.83 9.04
N ARG A 40 6.43 4.50 7.90
CA ARG A 40 5.93 4.90 6.58
C ARG A 40 4.76 4.04 6.15
N GLY A 41 4.83 2.75 6.41
CA GLY A 41 3.78 1.77 6.18
C GLY A 41 3.78 0.71 7.26
N LEU A 42 2.68 -0.06 7.32
CA LEU A 42 2.54 -1.20 8.22
C LEU A 42 1.73 -2.31 7.55
N GLN A 43 2.18 -3.55 7.73
CA GLN A 43 1.44 -4.77 7.39
C GLN A 43 1.15 -5.55 8.68
N PRO A 44 -0.13 -5.70 9.11
CA PRO A 44 -0.43 -6.44 10.33
C PRO A 44 -0.16 -7.94 10.14
N LYS A 45 0.69 -8.56 10.98
CA LYS A 45 1.11 -9.97 10.85
C LYS A 45 -0.04 -10.97 10.65
N ASN A 46 -1.18 -10.75 11.32
CA ASN A 46 -2.36 -11.61 11.26
C ASN A 46 -3.34 -11.27 10.12
N ARG A 47 -3.05 -10.23 9.32
CA ARG A 47 -3.87 -9.74 8.20
C ARG A 47 -3.01 -9.49 6.96
N ARG A 48 -2.66 -10.59 6.30
CA ARG A 48 -1.86 -10.65 5.05
C ARG A 48 -2.54 -10.04 3.82
N ASP A 49 -3.73 -9.50 4.00
CA ASP A 49 -4.55 -8.88 2.98
C ASP A 49 -4.69 -7.35 3.18
N VAL A 50 -3.97 -6.80 4.17
CA VAL A 50 -4.08 -5.40 4.60
C VAL A 50 -2.72 -4.72 4.56
N ILE A 51 -2.69 -3.49 4.05
CA ILE A 51 -1.58 -2.55 4.25
C ILE A 51 -2.10 -1.22 4.80
N PHE A 52 -1.29 -0.56 5.62
CA PHE A 52 -1.49 0.80 6.10
C PHE A 52 -0.38 1.70 5.55
N LEU A 53 -0.75 2.89 5.12
CA LEU A 53 0.13 3.90 4.54
C LEU A 53 -0.04 5.20 5.32
N SER A 54 1.06 5.73 5.87
CA SER A 54 1.06 7.00 6.63
C SER A 54 1.41 8.20 5.76
N ALA A 55 1.43 9.38 6.37
CA ALA A 55 1.88 10.63 5.75
C ALA A 55 3.27 10.53 5.11
N GLN A 56 4.12 9.65 5.64
CA GLN A 56 5.51 9.47 5.21
C GLN A 56 5.67 8.34 4.18
N SER A 57 4.58 7.72 3.73
CA SER A 57 4.60 6.73 2.66
C SER A 57 5.15 7.31 1.36
N ASP A 58 6.06 6.56 0.75
CA ASP A 58 6.64 6.83 -0.56
C ASP A 58 6.35 5.68 -1.53
N PRO A 59 6.65 5.81 -2.83
CA PRO A 59 6.40 4.75 -3.81
C PRO A 59 7.08 3.40 -3.50
N THR A 60 8.13 3.37 -2.67
CA THR A 60 8.79 2.12 -2.25
C THR A 60 8.03 1.41 -1.14
N THR A 61 7.25 2.15 -0.36
CA THR A 61 6.50 1.65 0.81
C THR A 61 5.42 0.66 0.36
N ILE A 62 4.66 0.97 -0.70
CA ILE A 62 3.58 0.11 -1.19
C ILE A 62 4.06 -1.31 -1.59
N PRO A 63 5.06 -1.47 -2.47
CA PRO A 63 5.56 -2.78 -2.86
C PRO A 63 6.26 -3.51 -1.71
N HIS A 64 6.88 -2.78 -0.78
CA HIS A 64 7.47 -3.36 0.42
C HIS A 64 6.40 -4.00 1.33
N GLU A 65 5.37 -3.24 1.72
CA GLU A 65 4.27 -3.76 2.56
C GLU A 65 3.45 -4.84 1.84
N SER A 66 3.28 -4.70 0.51
CA SER A 66 2.57 -5.72 -0.28
C SER A 66 3.37 -7.01 -0.40
N TRP A 67 4.70 -6.94 -0.40
CA TRP A 67 5.56 -8.11 -0.34
C TRP A 67 5.45 -8.83 1.02
N HIS A 68 5.43 -8.07 2.12
CA HIS A 68 5.14 -8.62 3.45
C HIS A 68 3.78 -9.30 3.49
N ALA A 69 2.75 -8.64 2.95
CA ALA A 69 1.39 -9.15 2.89
C ALA A 69 1.31 -10.47 2.11
N MET A 70 1.99 -10.54 0.96
CA MET A 70 1.98 -11.72 0.10
C MET A 70 2.75 -12.91 0.68
N THR A 71 3.93 -12.68 1.24
CA THR A 71 4.89 -13.75 1.55
C THR A 71 5.04 -14.05 3.04
N GLY A 72 4.77 -13.06 3.91
CA GLY A 72 5.12 -13.13 5.32
C GLY A 72 6.63 -13.12 5.60
N LEU A 73 7.46 -12.87 4.58
CA LEU A 73 8.91 -12.77 4.73
C LEU A 73 9.31 -11.45 5.41
N GLY A 74 10.49 -11.42 6.00
CA GLY A 74 11.01 -10.25 6.71
C GLY A 74 11.63 -9.17 5.79
N GLU A 75 12.05 -8.09 6.45
CA GLU A 75 12.60 -6.84 5.88
C GLU A 75 13.66 -7.06 4.78
N LEU A 76 14.52 -8.08 4.96
CA LEU A 76 15.65 -8.37 4.08
C LEU A 76 15.25 -8.58 2.61
N THR A 77 14.03 -9.08 2.39
CA THR A 77 13.50 -9.29 1.02
C THR A 77 12.57 -8.16 0.56
N ALA A 78 11.88 -7.51 1.49
CA ALA A 78 10.92 -6.47 1.18
C ALA A 78 11.58 -5.17 0.69
N TYR A 79 12.75 -4.80 1.23
CA TYR A 79 13.48 -3.60 0.77
C TYR A 79 13.91 -3.66 -0.71
N PRO A 80 14.58 -4.73 -1.18
CA PRO A 80 14.93 -4.86 -2.60
C PRO A 80 13.71 -4.81 -3.52
N VAL A 81 12.65 -5.55 -3.19
CA VAL A 81 11.40 -5.54 -3.96
C VAL A 81 10.82 -4.14 -4.00
N GLY A 82 10.76 -3.46 -2.85
CA GLY A 82 10.25 -2.10 -2.74
C GLY A 82 10.94 -1.14 -3.72
N ARG A 83 12.28 -1.17 -3.74
CA ARG A 83 13.10 -0.32 -4.62
C ARG A 83 12.93 -0.65 -6.11
N ILE A 84 12.95 -1.94 -6.46
CA ILE A 84 12.86 -2.37 -7.88
C ILE A 84 11.52 -1.98 -8.47
N VAL A 85 10.42 -2.22 -7.74
CA VAL A 85 9.07 -1.92 -8.23
C VAL A 85 8.86 -0.41 -8.31
N ALA A 86 9.30 0.35 -7.30
CA ALA A 86 9.24 1.80 -7.33
C ALA A 86 10.05 2.38 -8.51
N ALA A 87 11.27 1.90 -8.74
CA ALA A 87 12.09 2.34 -9.87
C ALA A 87 11.41 2.04 -11.22
N LYS A 88 10.79 0.87 -11.36
CA LYS A 88 10.01 0.52 -12.55
C LYS A 88 8.83 1.49 -12.74
N TYR A 89 8.07 1.75 -11.67
CA TYR A 89 6.96 2.70 -11.69
C TYR A 89 7.42 4.11 -12.09
N GLU A 90 8.46 4.62 -11.43
CA GLU A 90 9.06 5.93 -11.70
C GLU A 90 9.54 6.06 -13.15
N PHE A 91 10.11 4.99 -13.71
CA PHE A 91 10.53 4.95 -15.11
C PHE A 91 9.33 5.04 -16.07
N ILE A 92 8.24 4.31 -15.81
CA ILE A 92 7.12 4.23 -16.77
C ILE A 92 5.99 5.25 -16.53
N LYS A 93 5.91 5.89 -15.36
CA LYS A 93 4.79 6.80 -15.02
C LYS A 93 4.66 7.98 -15.99
N ASN A 94 5.78 8.41 -16.58
CA ASN A 94 5.84 9.51 -17.54
C ASN A 94 5.60 9.05 -19.00
N PHE A 95 5.39 7.76 -19.24
CA PHE A 95 5.19 7.18 -20.58
C PHE A 95 3.87 6.42 -20.65
N PRO A 96 2.73 7.09 -20.96
CA PRO A 96 1.40 6.49 -20.91
C PRO A 96 1.24 5.19 -21.69
N ARG A 97 1.88 5.09 -22.87
CA ARG A 97 1.86 3.87 -23.70
C ARG A 97 2.58 2.70 -23.02
N LEU A 98 3.73 2.95 -22.40
CA LEU A 98 4.46 1.91 -21.64
C LEU A 98 3.66 1.51 -20.40
N LYS A 99 3.10 2.48 -19.67
CA LYS A 99 2.24 2.21 -18.51
C LYS A 99 1.07 1.29 -18.90
N ALA A 100 0.38 1.56 -20.00
CA ALA A 100 -0.74 0.73 -20.46
C ALA A 100 -0.32 -0.71 -20.83
N LEU A 101 0.87 -0.91 -21.41
CA LEU A 101 1.38 -2.23 -21.81
C LEU A 101 1.89 -3.06 -20.62
N PHE A 102 2.55 -2.41 -19.66
CA PHE A 102 3.23 -3.09 -18.54
C PHE A 102 2.43 -3.14 -17.24
N SER A 103 1.28 -2.46 -17.19
CA SER A 103 0.43 -2.43 -15.99
C SER A 103 -0.80 -3.32 -16.17
N ARG A 104 -1.18 -4.03 -15.11
CA ARG A 104 -2.53 -4.57 -14.99
C ARG A 104 -3.44 -3.53 -14.34
N ARG A 105 -4.74 -3.59 -14.64
CA ARG A 105 -5.74 -2.77 -13.94
C ARG A 105 -5.90 -3.28 -12.51
N ILE A 106 -5.69 -2.38 -11.56
CA ILE A 106 -6.04 -2.55 -10.16
C ILE A 106 -6.95 -1.38 -9.83
N GLU A 107 -8.11 -1.67 -9.27
CA GLU A 107 -9.09 -0.65 -8.91
C GLU A 107 -9.44 -0.83 -7.46
N TYR A 108 -9.22 0.21 -6.66
CA TYR A 108 -9.66 0.27 -5.29
C TYR A 108 -10.87 1.20 -5.19
N ARG A 109 -11.83 0.83 -4.35
CA ARG A 109 -13.01 1.63 -4.07
C ARG A 109 -12.99 2.07 -2.62
N ARG A 110 -13.31 3.34 -2.38
CA ARG A 110 -13.45 3.86 -1.01
C ARG A 110 -14.55 3.06 -0.31
N SER A 111 -14.24 2.58 0.88
CA SER A 111 -15.17 1.87 1.74
C SER A 111 -15.50 2.76 2.93
N GLU A 112 -16.79 3.01 3.16
CA GLU A 112 -17.29 3.67 4.37
C GLU A 112 -17.41 2.71 5.55
N GLY A 113 -16.85 1.51 5.42
CA GLY A 113 -16.97 0.39 6.33
C GLY A 113 -17.08 -0.92 5.53
N SER A 114 -16.27 -1.91 5.88
CA SER A 114 -16.44 -3.27 5.38
C SER A 114 -16.94 -4.18 6.50
N GLU A 115 -17.57 -5.31 6.15
CA GLU A 115 -17.92 -6.35 7.13
C GLU A 115 -16.70 -6.78 7.95
N GLU A 116 -15.52 -6.80 7.32
CA GLU A 116 -14.25 -7.15 7.96
C GLU A 116 -13.67 -6.04 8.86
N PHE A 117 -14.02 -4.77 8.61
CA PHE A 117 -13.52 -3.60 9.35
C PHE A 117 -14.65 -2.60 9.65
N PRO A 118 -15.67 -2.98 10.43
CA PRO A 118 -16.84 -2.13 10.67
C PRO A 118 -16.48 -0.84 11.44
N ARG A 119 -15.36 -0.87 12.18
CA ARG A 119 -14.85 0.27 12.97
C ARG A 119 -13.94 1.21 12.20
N ALA A 120 -13.45 0.84 11.01
CA ALA A 120 -12.62 1.74 10.20
C ALA A 120 -13.37 3.04 9.87
N SER A 121 -14.67 2.91 9.66
CA SER A 121 -15.62 4.01 9.46
C SER A 121 -15.71 5.01 10.61
N ARG A 122 -15.17 4.72 11.79
CA ARG A 122 -15.18 5.63 12.96
C ARG A 122 -14.09 6.69 12.89
N TYR A 123 -13.04 6.46 12.10
CA TYR A 123 -11.90 7.37 11.96
C TYR A 123 -12.09 8.39 10.82
N ARG A 124 -13.36 8.72 10.50
CA ARG A 124 -13.77 9.54 9.34
C ARG A 124 -12.90 10.78 9.18
N GLY A 125 -12.37 10.98 7.97
CA GLY A 125 -11.51 12.12 7.62
C GLY A 125 -10.06 12.02 8.08
N ARG A 126 -9.73 11.11 9.02
CA ARG A 126 -8.34 10.88 9.48
C ARG A 126 -7.69 9.66 8.85
N VAL A 127 -8.50 8.62 8.61
CA VAL A 127 -8.07 7.40 7.93
C VAL A 127 -9.07 7.08 6.82
N GLU A 128 -8.55 6.94 5.61
CA GLU A 128 -9.29 6.48 4.46
C GLU A 128 -9.14 4.98 4.30
N HIS A 129 -10.25 4.27 4.11
CA HIS A 129 -10.26 2.83 3.88
C HIS A 129 -10.67 2.54 2.44
N TYR A 130 -9.89 1.70 1.77
CA TYR A 130 -10.11 1.28 0.41
C TYR A 130 -10.12 -0.24 0.30
N THR A 131 -11.05 -0.77 -0.49
CA THR A 131 -11.19 -2.20 -0.77
C THR A 131 -10.94 -2.49 -2.24
N LEU A 132 -10.21 -3.56 -2.53
CA LEU A 132 -9.96 -4.01 -3.89
C LEU A 132 -11.28 -4.34 -4.59
N GLY A 133 -11.53 -3.69 -5.73
CA GLY A 133 -12.68 -3.96 -6.59
C GLY A 133 -12.63 -5.39 -7.14
N ARG A 134 -13.81 -6.01 -7.27
CA ARG A 134 -13.97 -7.31 -7.93
C ARG A 134 -13.77 -7.19 -9.43
#